data_AF-A0A7C1DQH7-F1
#
_entry.id   AF-A0A7C1DQH7-F1
#
_cell.length_a   1.000
_cell.length_b   1.000
_cell.length_c   1.000
_cell.angle_alpha   90.00
_cell.angle_beta   90.00
_cell.angle_gamma   90.00
#
_symmetry.space_group_name_H-M   'P 1'
#
loop_
_entity.id
_entity.type
_entity.pdbx_description
1 polymer ?
#
loop_
_entity_poly.entity_id
_entity_poly.type
_entity_poly.pdbx_seq_one_letter_code
_entity_poly.pdbx_strand_id
1 'polypeptide(L)' 'MKTVQTEIPENLYHGAVALAKEGWFNNEKEVISEAIRRFLESHRPELMDQFIREDLEWGLRGEE' A
#
# COMPACT_ATOMS: atom_id res chain seq x y z
N MET A 1 2.34 -17.22 -8.17
CA MET A 1 2.95 -15.98 -8.71
C MET A 1 2.26 -15.59 -10.00
N LYS A 2 2.13 -14.29 -10.27
CA LYS A 2 1.60 -13.73 -11.52
C LYS A 2 2.60 -12.69 -12.02
N THR A 3 2.72 -12.54 -13.34
CA THR A 3 3.57 -11.51 -13.95
C THR A 3 2.71 -10.34 -14.40
N VAL A 4 3.12 -9.13 -14.04
CA VAL A 4 2.48 -7.88 -14.46
C VAL A 4 3.49 -7.12 -15.31
N GLN A 5 3.06 -6.65 -16.49
CA GLN A 5 3.83 -5.70 -17.31
C GLN A 5 3.14 -4.35 -17.20
N THR A 6 3.89 -3.32 -16.82
CA THR A 6 3.37 -1.96 -16.64
C THR A 6 4.51 -0.97 -16.79
N GLU A 7 4.18 0.28 -17.06
CA GLU A 7 5.13 1.39 -17.07
C GLU A 7 5.20 2.00 -15.67
N ILE A 8 6.41 2.30 -15.22
CA ILE A 8 6.64 3.00 -13.95
C ILE A 8 7.47 4.26 -14.21
N PRO A 9 7.19 5.36 -13.50
CA PRO A 9 8.04 6.55 -13.57
C PRO A 9 9.51 6.24 -13.28
N GLU A 10 10.41 6.79 -14.09
CA GLU A 10 11.86 6.51 -14.02
C GLU A 10 12.44 6.80 -12.63
N ASN A 11 11.98 7.88 -11.99
CA ASN A 11 12.41 8.25 -10.64
C ASN A 11 12.04 7.19 -9.58
N LEU A 12 10.88 6.54 -9.72
CA LEU A 12 10.48 5.47 -8.80
C LEU A 12 11.34 4.22 -9.03
N TYR A 13 11.63 3.89 -10.28
CA TYR A 13 12.52 2.78 -10.60
C TYR A 13 13.94 3.01 -10.07
N HIS A 14 14.49 4.21 -10.25
CA HIS A 14 15.77 4.61 -9.68
C HIS A 14 15.81 4.47 -8.15
N GLY A 15 14.74 4.85 -7.47
CA GLY A 15 14.61 4.65 -6.02
C GLY A 15 14.65 3.17 -5.63
N ALA A 16 13.93 2.32 -6.37
CA ALA A 16 13.96 0.88 -6.13
C ALA A 16 15.36 0.27 -6.34
N VAL A 17 16.06 0.69 -7.40
CA VAL A 17 17.44 0.27 -7.67
C VAL A 17 18.39 0.73 -6.58
N ALA A 18 18.25 1.95 -6.06
CA ALA A 18 19.10 2.45 -4.97
C ALA A 18 18.96 1.61 -3.71
N LEU A 19 17.73 1.30 -3.29
CA LEU A 19 17.47 0.45 -2.12
C LEU A 19 18.06 -0.96 -2.26
N ALA A 20 17.97 -1.55 -3.45
CA ALA A 20 18.61 -2.83 -3.72
C ALA A 20 20.14 -2.75 -3.69
N LYS A 21 20.74 -1.69 -4.27
CA LYS A 21 22.20 -1.46 -4.25
C LYS A 21 22.75 -1.25 -2.84
N GLU A 22 21.98 -0.62 -1.98
CA GLU A 22 22.32 -0.42 -0.57
C GLU A 22 22.17 -1.69 0.28
N GLY A 23 21.63 -2.77 -0.30
CA GLY A 23 21.50 -4.07 0.36
C GLY A 23 20.24 -4.24 1.22
N TRP A 24 19.29 -3.30 1.15
CA TRP A 24 18.01 -3.44 1.84
C TRP A 24 17.13 -4.53 1.24
N PHE A 25 17.31 -4.82 -0.05
CA PHE A 25 16.58 -5.83 -0.82
C PHE A 25 17.51 -6.53 -1.80
N ASN A 26 17.16 -7.74 -2.24
CA ASN A 26 18.00 -8.50 -3.15
C ASN A 26 17.99 -7.94 -4.59
N ASN A 27 16.89 -7.29 -4.99
CA ASN A 27 16.73 -6.65 -6.30
C ASN A 27 15.54 -5.67 -6.29
N GLU A 28 15.43 -4.87 -7.34
CA GLU A 28 14.38 -3.87 -7.54
C GLU A 28 12.97 -4.46 -7.62
N LYS A 29 12.81 -5.70 -8.08
CA LYS A 29 11.49 -6.37 -8.17
C LYS A 29 10.94 -6.69 -6.78
N GLU A 30 11.82 -7.04 -5.85
CA GLU A 30 11.45 -7.27 -4.45
C GLU A 30 10.95 -5.98 -3.80
N VAL A 31 11.62 -4.86 -4.05
CA VAL A 31 11.18 -3.53 -3.60
C VAL A 31 9.79 -3.20 -4.11
N ILE A 32 9.54 -3.42 -5.41
CA ILE A 32 8.24 -3.14 -6.03
C ILE A 32 7.14 -4.03 -5.45
N SER A 33 7.42 -5.33 -5.28
CA SER A 33 6.46 -6.26 -4.67
C SER A 33 6.12 -5.88 -3.23
N GLU A 34 7.14 -5.50 -2.45
CA GLU A 34 6.98 -5.08 -1.06
C GLU A 34 6.21 -3.76 -0.95
N ALA A 35 6.47 -2.79 -1.84
CA ALA A 35 5.74 -1.54 -1.90
C ALA A 35 4.24 -1.76 -2.16
N ILE A 36 3.89 -2.64 -3.12
CA ILE A 36 2.49 -2.99 -3.40
C ILE A 36 1.85 -3.66 -2.19
N ARG A 37 2.54 -4.60 -1.53
CA ARG A 37 2.04 -5.27 -0.33
C ARG A 37 1.73 -4.26 0.78
N ARG A 38 2.68 -3.37 1.10
CA ARG A 38 2.49 -2.32 2.12
C ARG A 38 1.36 -1.35 1.78
N PHE A 39 1.21 -1.01 0.50
CA PHE A 39 0.10 -0.16 0.05
C PHE A 39 -1.25 -0.83 0.32
N LEU A 40 -1.41 -2.09 -0.08
CA LEU A 40 -2.65 -2.85 0.16
C LEU A 40 -2.93 -3.07 1.65
N GLU A 41 -1.88 -3.25 2.46
CA GLU A 41 -2.05 -3.41 3.91
C GLU A 41 -2.50 -2.13 4.62
N SER A 42 -2.02 -0.97 4.16
CA SER A 42 -2.35 0.34 4.73
C SER A 42 -3.64 0.95 4.18
N HIS A 43 -4.06 0.54 2.98
CA HIS A 43 -5.27 1.03 2.33
C HIS A 43 -6.28 -0.11 2.26
N ARG A 44 -6.96 -0.38 3.37
CA ARG A 44 -8.04 -1.37 3.49
C ARG A 44 -9.39 -0.67 3.39
N PRO A 45 -10.03 -0.61 2.21
CA PRO A 45 -11.30 0.08 2.03
C PRO A 45 -12.40 -0.49 2.93
N GLU A 46 -12.30 -1.76 3.29
CA GLU A 46 -13.27 -2.44 4.16
C GLU A 46 -13.25 -1.88 5.59
N LEU A 47 -12.06 -1.55 6.11
CA LEU A 47 -11.92 -0.89 7.41
C LEU A 47 -12.41 0.56 7.34
N MET A 48 -12.17 1.24 6.22
CA MET A 48 -12.66 2.60 6.02
C MET A 48 -14.19 2.64 5.95
N ASP A 49 -14.84 1.70 5.25
CA ASP A 49 -16.30 1.58 5.22
C ASP A 49 -16.86 1.22 6.61
N GLN A 50 -16.17 0.36 7.36
CA GLN A 50 -16.53 0.03 8.74
C GLN A 50 -16.49 1.27 9.65
N PHE A 51 -15.40 2.05 9.63
CA PHE A 51 -15.30 3.27 10.44
C PHE A 51 -16.35 4.31 10.08
N ILE A 52 -16.66 4.49 8.78
CA ILE A 52 -17.74 5.39 8.35
C ILE A 52 -19.09 4.92 8.91
N ARG A 53 -19.37 3.61 8.89
CA ARG A 53 -20.62 3.06 9.45
C ARG A 53 -20.69 3.21 10.96
N GLU A 54 -19.58 2.97 11.66
CA GLU A 54 -19.49 3.13 13.12
C GLU A 54 -19.72 4.58 13.54
N ASP A 55 -19.12 5.55 12.82
CA ASP A 55 -19.33 6.98 13.05
C ASP A 55 -20.79 7.40 12.79
N LEU A 56 -21.43 6.86 11.74
CA LEU A 56 -22.84 7.10 11.46
C LEU A 56 -23.75 6.51 12.55
N GLU A 57 -23.50 5.28 12.99
CA GLU A 57 -24.28 4.65 14.07
C GLU A 57 -24.09 5.39 15.39
N TRP A 58 -22.88 5.88 15.69
CA TRP A 58 -22.65 6.76 16.83
C TRP A 58 -23.41 8.08 16.70
N GLY A 59 -23.40 8.75 15.54
CA GLY A 59 -24.16 9.98 15.33
C GLY A 59 -25.69 9.80 15.38
N LEU A 60 -26.19 8.60 15.08
CA LEU A 60 -27.62 8.28 15.09
C LEU A 60 -28.12 7.78 16.45
N ARG A 61 -27.26 7.16 17.28
CA ARG A 61 -27.66 6.47 18.51
C ARG A 61 -26.85 6.87 19.75
N GLY A 62 -25.82 7.69 19.60
CA GLY A 62 -25.05 8.23 20.70
C GLY A 62 -25.88 9.29 21.41
N GLU A 63 -26.36 8.98 22.61
CA GLU A 63 -26.79 10.00 23.57
C GLU A 63 -25.55 10.50 24.31
N GLU A 64 -25.45 11.82 24.54
CA GLU A 64 -24.34 12.50 25.26
C GLU A 64 -24.09 11.92 26.67
#